data_AF-A0A6H1NW75-F1
#
_entry.id   AF-A0A6H1NW75-F1
#
_cell.length_a   1.000
_cell.length_b   1.000
_cell.length_c   1.000
_cell.angle_alpha   90.00
_cell.angle_beta   90.00
_cell.angle_gamma   90.00
#
_symmetry.space_group_name_H-M   'P 1'
#
loop_
_entity.id
_entity.type
_entity.pdbx_description
1 polymer ?
#
loop_
_entity_poly.entity_id
_entity_poly.type
_entity_poly.pdbx_seq_one_letter_code
_entity_poly.pdbx_strand_id
1 'polypeptide(L)'
;MSNRLIIGMDGGGTKTRVIVKERPDGETLFDQNFGMSNYNNIGVEGLRPVFRDIYEALVSCFQERLHDAILVLGSAGVDRPKDVEIYLSALKESGFTCQLEVLNDAEIALVGSSGARKDALMIAGTGSIVVGIDSKGKIVRSGGWGGLISDEGSGFQIGRHAIAAVMQEYDKVIAPTSFTEKLLAHFQLTSPEEFIDLLYLEDTIPVDKVASCTPIILEAWAKGDVAARTIVAAELEKLVRLVVGISRQMGSEKFRLSVAGSLLTKSTDYFDSLKEKLSMVLPQVEISAPLYDPVFGAIIIGAQYK
;
A
#
# COMPACT_ATOMS: atom_id res chain seq x y z
N MET A 1 38.06 -6.73 4.94
CA MET A 1 37.31 -5.48 5.11
C MET A 1 35.92 -5.89 5.57
N SER A 2 35.45 -5.42 6.72
CA SER A 2 34.10 -5.74 7.20
C SER A 2 33.09 -5.11 6.25
N ASN A 3 32.09 -5.87 5.80
CA ASN A 3 31.08 -5.34 4.90
C ASN A 3 30.21 -4.32 5.65
N ARG A 4 30.01 -3.15 5.03
CA ARG A 4 29.14 -2.07 5.51
C ARG A 4 27.74 -2.61 5.84
N LEU A 5 27.16 -2.25 6.99
CA LEU A 5 25.81 -2.69 7.37
C LEU A 5 24.74 -2.02 6.51
N ILE A 6 23.71 -2.76 6.13
CA ILE A 6 22.50 -2.27 5.48
C ILE A 6 21.34 -2.48 6.45
N ILE A 7 20.63 -1.42 6.78
CA ILE A 7 19.46 -1.41 7.65
C ILE A 7 18.25 -1.13 6.77
N GLY A 8 17.37 -2.11 6.62
CA GLY A 8 16.10 -1.96 5.92
C GLY A 8 14.99 -1.75 6.93
N MET A 9 14.15 -0.74 6.71
CA MET A 9 12.98 -0.46 7.53
C MET A 9 11.72 -0.37 6.68
N ASP A 10 10.67 -1.06 7.11
CA ASP A 10 9.32 -1.01 6.53
C ASP A 10 8.35 -0.49 7.60
N GLY A 11 7.98 0.78 7.48
CA GLY A 11 7.22 1.54 8.47
C GLY A 11 5.77 1.76 8.09
N GLY A 12 4.84 1.12 8.80
CA GLY A 12 3.40 1.22 8.54
C GLY A 12 2.59 1.81 9.69
N GLY A 13 1.27 1.82 9.51
CA GLY A 13 0.31 2.27 10.54
C GLY A 13 0.12 1.31 11.72
N THR A 14 0.64 0.08 11.64
CA THR A 14 0.53 -0.92 12.73
C THR A 14 1.86 -1.21 13.40
N LYS A 15 2.95 -1.25 12.64
CA LYS A 15 4.29 -1.59 13.12
C LYS A 15 5.37 -1.07 12.19
N THR A 16 6.61 -1.10 12.66
CA THR A 16 7.81 -0.90 11.83
C THR A 16 8.68 -2.14 11.91
N ARG A 17 8.93 -2.82 10.78
CA ARG A 17 9.86 -3.97 10.75
C ARG A 17 11.25 -3.49 10.36
N VAL A 18 12.27 -3.91 11.10
CA VAL A 18 13.66 -3.52 10.89
C VAL A 18 14.50 -4.78 10.67
N ILE A 19 15.22 -4.82 9.56
CA ILE A 19 16.17 -5.88 9.22
C ILE A 19 17.57 -5.30 9.04
N VAL A 20 18.60 -6.01 9.51
CA VAL A 20 20.01 -5.66 9.23
C VAL A 20 20.74 -6.80 8.53
N LYS A 21 21.42 -6.48 7.43
CA LYS A 21 22.25 -7.41 6.65
C LYS A 21 23.55 -6.76 6.20
N GLU A 22 24.57 -7.55 5.93
CA GLU A 22 25.79 -7.09 5.27
C GLU A 22 25.71 -7.13 3.73
N ARG A 23 24.82 -7.95 3.18
CA ARG A 23 24.56 -8.06 1.73
C ARG A 23 23.16 -8.63 1.50
N PRO A 24 22.49 -8.33 0.37
CA PRO A 24 21.11 -8.76 0.12
C PRO A 24 20.89 -10.27 0.25
N ASP A 25 21.82 -11.07 -0.24
CA ASP A 25 21.82 -12.54 -0.22
C ASP A 25 22.49 -13.14 1.03
N GLY A 26 22.90 -12.31 1.99
CA GLY A 26 23.61 -12.72 3.20
C GLY A 26 22.69 -13.22 4.31
N GLU A 27 23.28 -13.51 5.46
CA GLU A 27 22.52 -13.79 6.69
C GLU A 27 21.82 -12.53 7.21
N THR A 28 20.66 -12.72 7.85
CA THR A 28 19.97 -11.66 8.59
C THR A 28 20.56 -11.56 9.99
N LEU A 29 21.21 -10.43 10.27
CA LEU A 29 21.89 -10.17 11.54
C LEU A 29 20.95 -9.63 12.63
N PHE A 30 19.81 -9.07 12.21
CA PHE A 30 18.78 -8.50 13.08
C PHE A 30 17.45 -8.51 12.32
N ASP A 31 16.36 -8.89 12.99
CA ASP A 31 14.98 -8.82 12.48
C ASP A 31 14.04 -8.61 13.67
N GLN A 32 13.51 -7.40 13.84
CA GLN A 32 12.57 -7.08 14.92
C GLN A 32 11.46 -6.14 14.44
N ASN A 33 10.32 -6.18 15.14
CA ASN A 33 9.23 -5.23 14.94
C ASN A 33 9.21 -4.22 16.09
N PHE A 34 8.93 -2.97 15.73
CA PHE A 34 8.78 -1.82 16.63
C PHE A 34 7.40 -1.18 16.43
N GLY A 35 7.14 -0.09 17.15
CA GLY A 35 5.92 0.69 17.03
C GLY A 35 5.63 1.18 15.61
N MET A 36 4.39 1.61 15.40
CA MET A 36 3.95 2.23 14.13
C MET A 36 4.79 3.48 13.84
N SER A 37 5.05 3.76 12.56
CA SER A 37 5.83 4.93 12.12
C SER A 37 5.15 5.73 11.01
N ASN A 38 3.87 5.50 10.73
CA ASN A 38 3.08 6.40 9.91
C ASN A 38 2.67 7.63 10.72
N TYR A 39 3.25 8.80 10.42
CA TYR A 39 2.94 10.01 11.19
C TYR A 39 1.47 10.46 11.08
N ASN A 40 0.72 10.00 10.06
CA ASN A 40 -0.71 10.28 9.99
C ASN A 40 -1.50 9.59 11.12
N ASN A 41 -0.95 8.51 11.69
CA ASN A 41 -1.55 7.80 12.83
C ASN A 41 -1.07 8.35 14.19
N ILE A 42 0.19 8.79 14.30
CA ILE A 42 0.82 9.13 15.59
C ILE A 42 1.26 10.59 15.73
N GLY A 43 1.04 11.41 14.70
CA GLY A 43 1.61 12.75 14.60
C GLY A 43 3.12 12.73 14.35
N VAL A 44 3.66 13.88 13.95
CA VAL A 44 5.11 14.04 13.71
C VAL A 44 5.92 13.76 14.98
N GLU A 45 5.44 14.23 16.13
CA GLU A 45 6.09 14.02 17.43
C GLU A 45 6.18 12.53 17.83
N GLY A 46 5.26 11.69 17.33
CA GLY A 46 5.23 10.25 17.60
C GLY A 46 6.34 9.47 16.89
N LEU A 47 6.97 10.02 15.85
CA LEU A 47 8.07 9.36 15.12
C LEU A 47 9.32 9.20 16.00
N ARG A 48 9.64 10.23 16.78
CA ARG A 48 10.92 10.31 17.51
C ARG A 48 11.08 9.21 18.57
N PRO A 49 10.08 8.91 19.43
CA PRO A 49 10.14 7.77 20.34
C PRO A 49 10.42 6.44 19.61
N VAL A 50 9.70 6.18 18.52
CA VAL A 50 9.84 4.92 17.77
C VAL A 50 11.24 4.78 17.16
N PHE A 51 11.75 5.83 16.54
CA PHE A 51 13.11 5.80 15.97
C PHE A 51 14.20 5.75 17.03
N ARG A 52 13.95 6.26 18.24
CA ARG A 52 14.88 6.13 19.36
C ARG A 52 14.95 4.69 19.86
N ASP A 53 13.81 4.02 20.03
CA ASP A 53 13.77 2.61 20.43
C ASP A 53 14.53 1.73 19.41
N ILE A 54 14.35 2.01 18.11
CA ILE A 54 15.09 1.34 17.04
C ILE A 54 16.60 1.63 17.15
N TYR A 55 16.97 2.90 17.33
CA TYR A 55 18.37 3.29 17.48
C TYR A 55 19.05 2.59 18.65
N GLU A 56 18.41 2.59 19.83
CA GLU A 56 18.93 1.95 21.05
C GLU A 56 19.12 0.44 20.85
N ALA A 57 18.14 -0.23 20.24
CA ALA A 57 18.25 -1.64 19.90
C ALA A 57 19.43 -1.91 18.96
N LEU A 58 19.57 -1.11 17.90
CA LEU A 58 20.65 -1.29 16.90
C LEU A 58 22.04 -0.97 17.47
N VAL A 59 22.19 0.09 18.26
CA VAL A 59 23.46 0.43 18.92
C VAL A 59 23.90 -0.67 19.88
N SER A 60 22.96 -1.27 20.61
CA SER A 60 23.27 -2.38 21.52
C SER A 60 23.86 -3.60 20.80
N CYS A 61 23.46 -3.85 19.55
CA CYS A 61 23.93 -4.98 18.75
C CYS A 61 25.19 -4.65 17.91
N PHE A 62 25.29 -3.43 17.37
CA PHE A 62 26.25 -3.11 16.31
C PHE A 62 27.26 -2.03 16.69
N GLN A 63 27.03 -1.28 17.77
CA GLN A 63 27.95 -0.29 18.33
C GLN A 63 28.48 0.68 17.24
N GLU A 64 29.81 0.84 17.14
CA GLU A 64 30.44 1.77 16.20
C GLU A 64 30.14 1.47 14.74
N ARG A 65 29.83 0.20 14.39
CA ARG A 65 29.49 -0.20 13.00
C ARG A 65 28.25 0.50 12.46
N LEU A 66 27.41 1.06 13.33
CA LEU A 66 26.21 1.77 12.93
C LEU A 66 26.54 3.09 12.21
N HIS A 67 27.64 3.77 12.57
CA HIS A 67 28.03 5.06 11.97
C HIS A 67 28.26 4.94 10.47
N ASP A 68 28.90 3.84 10.07
CA ASP A 68 29.14 3.54 8.67
C ASP A 68 27.97 2.78 8.04
N ALA A 69 26.78 2.65 8.64
CA ALA A 69 25.68 1.93 8.00
C ALA A 69 25.06 2.70 6.81
N ILE A 70 24.21 2.00 6.05
CA ILE A 70 23.23 2.57 5.13
C ILE A 70 21.85 2.18 5.65
N LEU A 71 21.01 3.16 5.98
CA LEU A 71 19.64 2.97 6.43
C LEU A 71 18.69 3.39 5.32
N VAL A 72 17.82 2.46 4.91
CA VAL A 72 16.74 2.73 3.97
C VAL A 72 15.42 2.48 4.67
N LEU A 73 14.60 3.52 4.78
CA LEU A 73 13.24 3.47 5.31
C LEU A 73 12.24 3.64 4.18
N GLY A 74 11.36 2.68 3.98
CA GLY A 74 10.10 2.91 3.29
C GLY A 74 8.99 3.07 4.31
N SER A 75 8.20 4.14 4.22
CA SER A 75 7.11 4.36 5.18
C SER A 75 5.83 4.87 4.54
N ALA A 76 4.71 4.34 5.03
CA ALA A 76 3.38 4.85 4.72
C ALA A 76 3.26 6.29 5.24
N GLY A 77 2.75 7.19 4.40
CA GLY A 77 2.66 8.63 4.68
C GLY A 77 3.83 9.46 4.12
N VAL A 78 4.87 8.83 3.56
CA VAL A 78 5.92 9.53 2.81
C VAL A 78 5.47 9.68 1.35
N ASP A 79 4.72 10.74 1.03
CA ASP A 79 4.18 10.94 -0.33
C ASP A 79 4.78 12.15 -1.06
N ARG A 80 5.35 13.10 -0.32
CA ARG A 80 5.86 14.37 -0.83
C ARG A 80 7.26 14.66 -0.30
N PRO A 81 8.03 15.53 -0.97
CA PRO A 81 9.36 15.93 -0.49
C PRO A 81 9.39 16.44 0.96
N LYS A 82 8.36 17.18 1.39
CA LYS A 82 8.21 17.62 2.79
C LYS A 82 8.13 16.44 3.76
N ASP A 83 7.43 15.37 3.38
CA ASP A 83 7.24 14.21 4.26
C ASP A 83 8.60 13.51 4.46
N VAL A 84 9.40 13.36 3.39
CA VAL A 84 10.78 12.85 3.47
C VAL A 84 11.63 13.64 4.48
N GLU A 85 11.57 14.98 4.44
CA GLU A 85 12.33 15.84 5.37
C GLU A 85 11.94 15.62 6.84
N ILE A 86 10.65 15.41 7.13
CA ILE A 86 10.15 15.13 8.48
C ILE A 86 10.79 13.85 9.03
N TYR A 87 10.76 12.77 8.26
CA TYR A 87 11.34 11.49 8.68
C TYR A 87 12.86 11.57 8.82
N LEU A 88 13.55 12.26 7.91
CA LEU A 88 14.99 12.48 8.01
C LEU A 88 15.36 13.26 9.27
N SER A 89 14.60 14.28 9.65
CA SER A 89 14.81 15.02 10.91
C SER A 89 14.62 14.10 12.11
N ALA A 90 13.51 13.36 12.16
CA ALA A 90 13.21 12.46 13.27
C ALA A 90 14.27 11.36 13.45
N LEU A 91 14.78 10.76 12.36
CA LEU A 91 15.86 9.78 12.40
C LEU A 91 17.16 10.38 12.98
N LYS A 92 17.55 11.57 12.50
CA LYS A 92 18.75 12.27 12.99
C LYS A 92 18.63 12.66 14.47
N GLU A 93 17.49 13.19 14.87
CA GLU A 93 17.20 13.56 16.27
C GLU A 93 17.15 12.37 17.23
N SER A 94 16.94 11.17 16.70
CA SER A 94 16.98 9.91 17.46
C SER A 94 18.37 9.29 17.56
N GLY A 95 19.38 9.86 16.87
CA GLY A 95 20.78 9.48 17.01
C GLY A 95 21.41 8.87 15.75
N PHE A 96 20.65 8.64 14.68
CA PHE A 96 21.22 8.11 13.44
C PHE A 96 22.10 9.15 12.74
N THR A 97 23.39 8.86 12.63
CA THR A 97 24.41 9.68 11.93
C THR A 97 24.89 9.07 10.62
N CYS A 98 24.41 7.86 10.31
CA CYS A 98 24.78 7.12 9.12
C CYS A 98 24.09 7.65 7.86
N GLN A 99 24.35 7.02 6.72
CA GLN A 99 23.68 7.39 5.49
C GLN A 99 22.20 7.01 5.55
N LEU A 100 21.32 7.98 5.34
CA LEU A 100 19.87 7.81 5.42
C LEU A 100 19.22 7.99 4.04
N GLU A 101 18.36 7.05 3.69
CA GLU A 101 17.44 7.12 2.55
C GLU A 101 16.02 6.91 3.06
N VAL A 102 15.11 7.83 2.75
CA VAL A 102 13.69 7.73 3.12
C VAL A 102 12.85 7.75 1.84
N LEU A 103 11.99 6.76 1.70
CA LEU A 103 11.18 6.48 0.52
C LEU A 103 9.72 6.24 0.91
N ASN A 104 8.83 6.28 -0.08
CA ASN A 104 7.49 5.76 0.09
C ASN A 104 7.52 4.23 0.28
N ASP A 105 6.60 3.67 1.07
CA ASP A 105 6.50 2.23 1.32
C ASP A 105 6.27 1.41 0.04
N ALA A 106 5.53 1.96 -0.93
CA ALA A 106 5.33 1.32 -2.22
C ALA A 106 6.64 1.16 -3.02
N GLU A 107 7.66 1.98 -2.78
CA GLU A 107 8.96 1.89 -3.47
C GLU A 107 9.76 0.68 -2.98
N ILE A 108 9.87 0.52 -1.66
CA ILE A 108 10.54 -0.66 -1.09
C ILE A 108 9.73 -1.93 -1.38
N ALA A 109 8.40 -1.84 -1.40
CA ALA A 109 7.55 -2.95 -1.79
C ALA A 109 7.78 -3.35 -3.26
N LEU A 110 7.90 -2.37 -4.17
CA LEU A 110 8.18 -2.62 -5.58
C LEU A 110 9.49 -3.38 -5.75
N VAL A 111 10.57 -2.87 -5.15
CA VAL A 111 11.89 -3.51 -5.25
C VAL A 111 11.93 -4.88 -4.57
N GLY A 112 11.26 -5.03 -3.43
CA GLY A 112 11.10 -6.33 -2.76
C GLY A 112 10.35 -7.33 -3.64
N SER A 113 9.34 -6.85 -4.37
CA SER A 113 8.49 -7.72 -5.20
C SER A 113 9.22 -8.29 -6.42
N SER A 114 10.14 -7.55 -7.04
CA SER A 114 10.88 -7.98 -8.22
C SER A 114 12.32 -8.42 -7.92
N GLY A 115 12.79 -8.21 -6.68
CA GLY A 115 14.16 -8.47 -6.25
C GLY A 115 15.20 -7.50 -6.82
N ALA A 116 14.76 -6.45 -7.52
CA ALA A 116 15.60 -5.47 -8.20
C ALA A 116 14.83 -4.16 -8.47
N ARG A 117 15.51 -3.10 -8.90
CA ARG A 117 14.83 -1.88 -9.38
C ARG A 117 14.33 -2.07 -10.82
N LYS A 118 13.28 -2.88 -10.99
CA LYS A 118 12.59 -3.12 -12.26
C LYS A 118 11.13 -3.53 -12.01
N ASP A 119 10.41 -3.73 -13.11
CA ASP A 119 9.04 -4.27 -13.13
C ASP A 119 8.03 -3.30 -12.48
N ALA A 120 6.82 -3.80 -12.21
CA ALA A 120 5.75 -3.06 -11.58
C ALA A 120 5.13 -3.82 -10.40
N LEU A 121 4.51 -3.07 -9.50
CA LEU A 121 3.75 -3.58 -8.36
C LEU A 121 2.40 -2.87 -8.32
N MET A 122 1.34 -3.65 -8.19
CA MET A 122 -0.01 -3.17 -7.91
C MET A 122 -0.40 -3.58 -6.49
N ILE A 123 -0.85 -2.62 -5.71
CA ILE A 123 -1.39 -2.82 -4.37
C ILE A 123 -2.86 -2.42 -4.41
N ALA A 124 -3.76 -3.31 -3.99
CA ALA A 124 -5.16 -2.96 -3.75
C ALA A 124 -5.68 -3.57 -2.44
N GLY A 125 -6.20 -2.71 -1.57
CA GLY A 125 -6.72 -3.02 -0.24
C GLY A 125 -7.73 -1.93 0.16
N THR A 126 -7.51 -1.24 1.28
CA THR A 126 -8.29 -0.03 1.63
C THR A 126 -8.20 1.01 0.51
N GLY A 127 -6.98 1.35 0.09
CA GLY A 127 -6.68 2.17 -1.09
C GLY A 127 -6.11 1.35 -2.25
N SER A 128 -5.65 2.00 -3.31
CA SER A 128 -4.98 1.33 -4.43
C SER A 128 -3.90 2.19 -5.08
N ILE A 129 -2.86 1.53 -5.55
CA ILE A 129 -1.73 2.16 -6.22
C ILE A 129 -1.07 1.17 -7.17
N VAL A 130 -0.58 1.66 -8.32
CA VAL A 130 0.34 0.93 -9.17
C VAL A 130 1.62 1.75 -9.28
N VAL A 131 2.76 1.12 -9.00
CA VAL A 131 4.10 1.71 -9.15
C VAL A 131 4.93 0.86 -10.11
N GLY A 132 5.87 1.49 -10.80
CA GLY A 132 6.80 0.80 -11.70
C GLY A 132 8.12 1.53 -11.83
N ILE A 133 9.08 0.89 -12.49
CA ILE A 133 10.38 1.49 -12.81
C ILE A 133 10.45 1.83 -14.30
N ASP A 134 10.70 3.08 -14.64
CA ASP A 134 10.86 3.53 -16.02
C ASP A 134 12.23 3.14 -16.62
N SER A 135 12.38 3.38 -17.93
CA SER A 135 13.63 3.13 -18.67
C SER A 135 14.86 3.89 -18.13
N LYS A 136 14.67 4.91 -17.29
CA LYS A 136 15.74 5.69 -16.64
C LYS A 136 16.01 5.22 -15.22
N GLY A 137 15.35 4.15 -14.76
CA GLY A 137 15.47 3.65 -13.39
C GLY A 137 14.69 4.48 -12.36
N LYS A 138 13.84 5.40 -12.79
CA LYS A 138 13.01 6.21 -11.90
C LYS A 138 11.71 5.51 -11.58
N ILE A 139 11.21 5.73 -10.38
CA ILE A 139 9.91 5.23 -9.97
C ILE A 139 8.83 6.12 -10.59
N VAL A 140 7.84 5.46 -11.17
CA VAL A 140 6.64 6.07 -11.74
C VAL A 140 5.42 5.50 -11.04
N ARG A 141 4.37 6.31 -10.91
CA ARG A 141 3.15 5.99 -10.15
C ARG A 141 1.90 6.23 -10.99
N SER A 142 0.89 5.36 -10.82
CA SER A 142 -0.48 5.57 -11.30
C SER A 142 -1.45 5.22 -10.18
N GLY A 143 -2.38 6.13 -9.88
CA GLY A 143 -3.23 6.03 -8.69
C GLY A 143 -2.49 6.35 -7.39
N GLY A 144 -3.08 6.01 -6.24
CA GLY A 144 -2.48 6.21 -4.92
C GLY A 144 -2.43 7.66 -4.44
N TRP A 145 -3.38 8.50 -4.89
CA TRP A 145 -3.50 9.90 -4.44
C TRP A 145 -4.56 10.10 -3.36
N GLY A 146 -5.07 9.00 -2.79
CA GLY A 146 -6.09 8.99 -1.75
C GLY A 146 -7.53 8.96 -2.28
N GLY A 147 -8.43 8.42 -1.47
CA GLY A 147 -9.80 8.06 -1.88
C GLY A 147 -10.69 9.20 -2.36
N LEU A 148 -10.39 10.46 -2.03
CA LEU A 148 -11.19 11.59 -2.51
C LEU A 148 -11.02 11.84 -4.01
N ILE A 149 -9.81 11.63 -4.55
CA ILE A 149 -9.46 11.96 -5.94
C ILE A 149 -8.88 10.78 -6.73
N SER A 150 -8.62 9.64 -6.08
CA SER A 150 -8.03 8.43 -6.68
C SER A 150 -8.46 7.18 -5.88
N ASP A 151 -7.54 6.23 -5.65
CA ASP A 151 -7.76 4.89 -5.12
C ASP A 151 -8.76 4.06 -5.94
N GLU A 152 -8.70 4.20 -7.26
CA GLU A 152 -9.55 3.43 -8.16
C GLU A 152 -9.30 1.92 -8.05
N GLY A 153 -10.36 1.12 -7.98
CA GLY A 153 -10.22 -0.32 -7.76
C GLY A 153 -9.96 -0.71 -6.30
N SER A 154 -9.99 0.24 -5.37
CA SER A 154 -9.82 -0.03 -3.93
C SER A 154 -11.11 -0.45 -3.23
N GLY A 155 -10.96 -1.03 -2.05
CA GLY A 155 -12.07 -1.31 -1.15
C GLY A 155 -12.83 -0.05 -0.71
N PHE A 156 -12.14 1.09 -0.55
CA PHE A 156 -12.80 2.36 -0.27
C PHE A 156 -13.74 2.78 -1.41
N GLN A 157 -13.30 2.71 -2.67
CA GLN A 157 -14.17 3.05 -3.81
C GLN A 157 -15.33 2.07 -3.97
N ILE A 158 -15.10 0.78 -3.76
CA ILE A 158 -16.17 -0.23 -3.75
C ILE A 158 -17.20 0.11 -2.68
N GLY A 159 -16.76 0.37 -1.44
CA GLY A 159 -17.65 0.71 -0.34
C GLY A 159 -18.41 2.00 -0.56
N ARG A 160 -17.75 3.04 -1.08
CA ARG A 160 -18.38 4.32 -1.41
C ARG A 160 -19.51 4.15 -2.44
N HIS A 161 -19.25 3.41 -3.52
CA HIS A 161 -20.29 3.14 -4.53
C HIS A 161 -21.40 2.23 -4.00
N ALA A 162 -21.09 1.31 -3.09
CA ALA A 162 -22.11 0.48 -2.46
C ALA A 162 -23.05 1.29 -1.56
N ILE A 163 -22.51 2.20 -0.74
CA ILE A 163 -23.33 3.13 0.07
C ILE A 163 -24.19 3.99 -0.85
N ALA A 164 -23.64 4.52 -1.93
CA ALA A 164 -24.42 5.28 -2.91
C ALA A 164 -25.54 4.44 -3.56
N ALA A 165 -25.31 3.15 -3.81
CA ALA A 165 -26.33 2.24 -4.32
C ALA A 165 -27.44 1.99 -3.28
N VAL A 166 -27.12 1.86 -1.99
CA VAL A 166 -28.14 1.78 -0.92
C VAL A 166 -29.02 3.04 -0.91
N MET A 167 -28.43 4.23 -1.04
CA MET A 167 -29.20 5.47 -1.11
C MET A 167 -30.10 5.52 -2.36
N GLN A 168 -29.61 5.05 -3.51
CA GLN A 168 -30.42 4.96 -4.72
C GLN A 168 -31.56 3.94 -4.59
N GLU A 169 -31.33 2.82 -3.90
CA GLU A 169 -32.39 1.86 -3.57
C GLU A 169 -33.44 2.51 -2.65
N TYR A 170 -32.99 3.24 -1.62
CA TYR A 170 -33.87 3.95 -0.69
C TYR A 170 -34.76 4.97 -1.41
N ASP A 171 -34.19 5.71 -2.36
CA ASP A 171 -34.89 6.65 -3.23
C ASP A 171 -35.72 5.98 -4.35
N LYS A 172 -35.69 4.64 -4.43
CA LYS A 172 -36.36 3.82 -5.47
C LYS A 172 -35.87 4.09 -6.90
N VAL A 173 -34.65 4.60 -7.04
CA VAL A 173 -33.96 4.84 -8.32
C VAL A 173 -33.46 3.54 -8.93
N ILE A 174 -33.01 2.60 -8.11
CA ILE A 174 -32.60 1.25 -8.53
C ILE A 174 -33.45 0.17 -7.86
N ALA A 175 -33.37 -1.05 -8.39
CA ALA A 175 -34.02 -2.21 -7.77
C ALA A 175 -33.38 -2.55 -6.42
N PRO A 176 -34.12 -3.24 -5.51
CA PRO A 176 -33.59 -3.66 -4.23
C PRO A 176 -32.29 -4.47 -4.36
N THR A 177 -31.30 -4.16 -3.52
CA THR A 177 -30.02 -4.85 -3.50
C THR A 177 -30.02 -5.94 -2.43
N SER A 178 -29.25 -7.00 -2.67
CA SER A 178 -29.06 -8.09 -1.70
C SER A 178 -28.16 -7.73 -0.51
N PHE A 179 -27.54 -6.55 -0.52
CA PHE A 179 -26.55 -6.13 0.47
C PHE A 179 -27.00 -4.98 1.37
N THR A 180 -28.11 -4.30 1.12
CA THR A 180 -28.59 -3.17 1.96
C THR A 180 -28.69 -3.52 3.44
N GLU A 181 -29.47 -4.55 3.80
CA GLU A 181 -29.62 -4.97 5.20
C GLU A 181 -28.29 -5.40 5.84
N LYS A 182 -27.41 -6.04 5.07
CA LYS A 182 -26.09 -6.45 5.54
C LYS A 182 -25.19 -5.25 5.82
N LEU A 183 -25.26 -4.22 4.98
CA LEU A 183 -24.50 -2.98 5.17
C LEU A 183 -25.02 -2.20 6.38
N LEU A 184 -26.33 -2.05 6.53
CA LEU A 184 -26.92 -1.40 7.71
C LEU A 184 -26.48 -2.12 9.00
N ALA A 185 -26.57 -3.45 9.04
CA ALA A 185 -26.10 -4.24 10.17
C ALA A 185 -24.59 -4.09 10.42
N HIS A 186 -23.76 -4.10 9.37
CA HIS A 186 -22.31 -3.95 9.45
C HIS A 186 -21.89 -2.59 10.05
N PHE A 187 -22.61 -1.53 9.68
CA PHE A 187 -22.37 -0.18 10.19
C PHE A 187 -23.17 0.17 11.45
N GLN A 188 -23.98 -0.77 11.96
CA GLN A 188 -24.87 -0.60 13.12
C GLN A 188 -25.88 0.55 12.93
N LEU A 189 -26.39 0.68 11.71
CA LEU A 189 -27.39 1.69 11.34
C LEU A 189 -28.79 1.10 11.34
N THR A 190 -29.80 1.91 11.68
CA THR A 190 -31.20 1.46 11.64
C THR A 190 -31.94 1.91 10.39
N SER A 191 -31.41 2.91 9.67
CA SER A 191 -31.92 3.33 8.36
C SER A 191 -30.82 3.84 7.43
N PRO A 192 -31.04 3.86 6.09
CA PRO A 192 -30.10 4.43 5.13
C PRO A 192 -29.74 5.90 5.37
N GLU A 193 -30.63 6.73 5.93
CA GLU A 193 -30.31 8.14 6.17
C GLU A 193 -29.12 8.34 7.12
N GLU A 194 -28.89 7.41 8.05
CA GLU A 194 -27.78 7.46 9.01
C GLU A 194 -26.39 7.30 8.34
N PHE A 195 -26.32 6.95 7.05
CA PHE A 195 -25.06 7.00 6.30
C PHE A 195 -24.48 8.42 6.21
N ILE A 196 -25.33 9.47 6.29
CA ILE A 196 -24.86 10.86 6.33
C ILE A 196 -24.01 11.07 7.57
N ASP A 197 -24.49 10.60 8.71
CA ASP A 197 -23.80 10.74 9.99
C ASP A 197 -22.44 10.02 9.97
N LEU A 198 -22.42 8.83 9.36
CA LEU A 198 -21.20 8.05 9.19
C LEU A 198 -20.16 8.75 8.31
N LEU A 199 -20.57 9.48 7.26
CA LEU A 199 -19.66 10.02 6.25
C LEU A 199 -19.27 11.49 6.48
N TYR A 200 -20.09 12.26 7.20
CA TYR A 200 -19.96 13.73 7.24
C TYR A 200 -19.85 14.34 8.66
N LEU A 201 -20.02 13.57 9.75
CA LEU A 201 -19.90 14.14 11.10
C LEU A 201 -18.46 14.28 11.61
N GLU A 202 -17.51 13.56 11.02
CA GLU A 202 -16.10 13.66 11.41
C GLU A 202 -15.34 14.63 10.50
N ASP A 203 -14.32 15.31 11.04
CA ASP A 203 -13.43 16.20 10.29
C ASP A 203 -12.62 15.46 9.19
N THR A 204 -12.61 14.13 9.25
CA THR A 204 -11.88 13.25 8.32
C THR A 204 -12.78 12.19 7.72
N ILE A 205 -12.57 11.90 6.42
CA ILE A 205 -13.27 10.82 5.73
C ILE A 205 -12.88 9.47 6.37
N PRO A 206 -13.83 8.63 6.80
CA PRO A 206 -13.53 7.40 7.50
C PRO A 206 -13.18 6.26 6.52
N VAL A 207 -12.03 6.38 5.85
CA VAL A 207 -11.60 5.52 4.73
C VAL A 207 -11.65 4.04 5.09
N ASP A 208 -11.06 3.65 6.23
CA ASP A 208 -11.03 2.24 6.67
C ASP A 208 -12.44 1.71 6.99
N LYS A 209 -13.29 2.54 7.60
CA LYS A 209 -14.67 2.17 7.92
C LYS A 209 -15.44 1.91 6.62
N VAL A 210 -15.36 2.80 5.64
CA VAL A 210 -16.03 2.60 4.34
C VAL A 210 -15.46 1.39 3.60
N ALA A 211 -14.14 1.20 3.58
CA ALA A 211 -13.52 0.04 2.92
C ALA A 211 -13.90 -1.29 3.57
N SER A 212 -14.22 -1.30 4.86
CA SER A 212 -14.53 -2.53 5.62
C SER A 212 -15.74 -3.31 5.12
N CYS A 213 -16.64 -2.68 4.33
CA CYS A 213 -17.80 -3.38 3.76
C CYS A 213 -17.50 -4.15 2.47
N THR A 214 -16.29 -4.02 1.91
CA THR A 214 -15.89 -4.69 0.65
C THR A 214 -16.22 -6.19 0.62
N PRO A 215 -15.99 -7.00 1.68
CA PRO A 215 -16.33 -8.42 1.67
C PRO A 215 -17.82 -8.70 1.42
N ILE A 216 -18.71 -7.85 1.95
CA ILE A 216 -20.17 -7.97 1.76
C ILE A 216 -20.51 -7.75 0.28
N ILE A 217 -19.87 -6.78 -0.37
CA ILE A 217 -20.11 -6.46 -1.77
C ILE A 217 -19.58 -7.55 -2.68
N LEU A 218 -18.40 -8.10 -2.39
CA LEU A 218 -17.85 -9.22 -3.15
C LEU A 218 -18.72 -10.49 -3.00
N GLU A 219 -19.29 -10.73 -1.83
CA GLU A 219 -20.25 -11.82 -1.62
C GLU A 219 -21.52 -11.62 -2.46
N ALA A 220 -22.09 -10.41 -2.47
CA ALA A 220 -23.26 -10.07 -3.28
C ALA A 220 -22.96 -10.18 -4.79
N TRP A 221 -21.78 -9.73 -5.21
CA TRP A 221 -21.30 -9.85 -6.58
C TRP A 221 -21.21 -11.32 -7.03
N ALA A 222 -20.61 -12.18 -6.22
CA ALA A 222 -20.51 -13.62 -6.47
C ALA A 222 -21.89 -14.29 -6.56
N LYS A 223 -22.87 -13.81 -5.78
CA LYS A 223 -24.26 -14.27 -5.81
C LYS A 223 -25.10 -13.70 -6.95
N GLY A 224 -24.53 -12.82 -7.77
CA GLY A 224 -25.18 -12.31 -8.97
C GLY A 224 -26.00 -11.04 -8.80
N ASP A 225 -25.81 -10.31 -7.70
CA ASP A 225 -26.45 -9.01 -7.48
C ASP A 225 -26.08 -8.01 -8.59
N VAL A 226 -27.08 -7.36 -9.16
CA VAL A 226 -26.91 -6.48 -10.34
C VAL A 226 -26.13 -5.20 -9.98
N ALA A 227 -26.41 -4.60 -8.82
CA ALA A 227 -25.71 -3.40 -8.37
C ALA A 227 -24.25 -3.73 -8.02
N ALA A 228 -24.02 -4.83 -7.28
CA ALA A 228 -22.68 -5.28 -6.94
C ALA A 228 -21.85 -5.62 -8.19
N ARG A 229 -22.43 -6.30 -9.19
CA ARG A 229 -21.79 -6.54 -10.50
C ARG A 229 -21.38 -5.25 -11.19
N THR A 230 -22.26 -4.26 -11.19
CA THR A 230 -21.99 -2.95 -11.81
C THR A 230 -20.82 -2.24 -11.11
N ILE A 231 -20.83 -2.23 -9.78
CA ILE A 231 -19.79 -1.62 -8.95
C ILE A 231 -18.44 -2.31 -9.18
N VAL A 232 -18.38 -3.64 -9.03
CA VAL A 232 -17.14 -4.41 -9.14
C VAL A 232 -16.58 -4.34 -10.57
N ALA A 233 -17.42 -4.43 -11.59
CA ALA A 233 -16.97 -4.32 -12.99
C ALA A 233 -16.34 -2.95 -13.27
N ALA A 234 -16.97 -1.86 -12.82
CA ALA A 234 -16.46 -0.51 -12.99
C ALA A 234 -15.12 -0.30 -12.26
N GLU A 235 -14.99 -0.79 -11.03
CA GLU A 235 -13.75 -0.66 -10.26
C GLU A 235 -12.61 -1.50 -10.82
N LEU A 236 -12.88 -2.72 -11.30
CA LEU A 236 -11.89 -3.54 -12.01
C LEU A 236 -11.38 -2.84 -13.28
N GLU A 237 -12.27 -2.22 -14.06
CA GLU A 237 -11.87 -1.48 -15.26
C GLU A 237 -10.95 -0.31 -14.94
N LYS A 238 -11.22 0.41 -13.85
CA LYS A 238 -10.34 1.51 -13.45
C LYS A 238 -8.97 1.00 -12.98
N LEU A 239 -8.93 -0.10 -12.24
CA LEU A 239 -7.67 -0.72 -11.82
C LEU A 239 -6.81 -1.17 -13.02
N VAL A 240 -7.43 -1.75 -14.05
CA VAL A 240 -6.78 -2.06 -15.34
C VAL A 240 -6.21 -0.80 -15.99
N ARG A 241 -6.95 0.32 -15.98
CA ARG A 241 -6.46 1.59 -16.53
C ARG A 241 -5.24 2.13 -15.78
N LEU A 242 -5.13 1.89 -14.47
CA LEU A 242 -3.93 2.27 -13.72
C LEU A 242 -2.70 1.47 -14.19
N VAL A 243 -2.85 0.17 -14.46
CA VAL A 243 -1.77 -0.66 -15.02
C VAL A 243 -1.39 -0.21 -16.43
N VAL A 244 -2.36 0.14 -17.27
CA VAL A 244 -2.10 0.77 -18.59
C VAL A 244 -1.35 2.09 -18.44
N GLY A 245 -1.71 2.91 -17.45
CA GLY A 245 -1.01 4.14 -17.11
C GLY A 245 0.45 3.90 -16.75
N ILE A 246 0.73 2.86 -15.95
CA ILE A 246 2.10 2.45 -15.61
C ILE A 246 2.87 1.93 -16.81
N SER A 247 2.27 1.07 -17.63
CA SER A 247 2.89 0.57 -18.87
C SER A 247 3.37 1.72 -19.77
N ARG A 248 2.54 2.76 -19.95
CA ARG A 248 2.89 3.97 -20.72
C ARG A 248 4.04 4.75 -20.09
N GLN A 249 3.99 4.97 -18.77
CA GLN A 249 5.05 5.69 -18.05
C GLN A 249 6.38 4.93 -18.07
N MET A 250 6.35 3.60 -17.96
CA MET A 250 7.54 2.76 -18.07
C MET A 250 8.10 2.70 -19.50
N GLY A 251 7.25 2.96 -20.49
CA GLY A 251 7.58 2.78 -21.91
C GLY A 251 7.72 1.30 -22.30
N SER A 252 7.03 0.40 -21.58
CA SER A 252 7.07 -1.04 -21.82
C SER A 252 5.69 -1.67 -21.62
N GLU A 253 5.32 -2.58 -22.52
CA GLU A 253 4.15 -3.46 -22.38
C GLU A 253 4.54 -4.84 -21.85
N LYS A 254 5.85 -5.13 -21.75
CA LYS A 254 6.39 -6.40 -21.27
C LYS A 254 7.12 -6.16 -19.95
N PHE A 255 6.46 -6.52 -18.86
CA PHE A 255 7.00 -6.44 -17.50
C PHE A 255 6.27 -7.42 -16.59
N ARG A 256 6.89 -7.74 -15.46
CA ARG A 256 6.21 -8.47 -14.38
C ARG A 256 5.36 -7.49 -13.57
N LEU A 257 4.12 -7.85 -13.31
CA LEU A 257 3.25 -7.12 -12.39
C LEU A 257 3.09 -7.96 -11.12
N SER A 258 3.84 -7.59 -10.09
CA SER A 258 3.62 -8.14 -8.76
C SER A 258 2.31 -7.60 -8.19
N VAL A 259 1.61 -8.40 -7.38
CA VAL A 259 0.35 -7.98 -6.75
C VAL A 259 0.39 -8.12 -5.23
N ALA A 260 -0.15 -7.12 -4.53
CA ALA A 260 -0.26 -7.12 -3.07
C ALA A 260 -1.57 -6.45 -2.60
N GLY A 261 -1.84 -6.54 -1.30
CA GLY A 261 -3.04 -5.99 -0.69
C GLY A 261 -4.18 -7.00 -0.57
N SER A 262 -5.02 -6.81 0.45
CA SER A 262 -6.03 -7.77 0.87
C SER A 262 -7.10 -8.03 -0.18
N LEU A 263 -7.41 -7.05 -1.04
CA LEU A 263 -8.42 -7.20 -2.08
C LEU A 263 -7.98 -8.20 -3.15
N LEU A 264 -6.68 -8.19 -3.50
CA LEU A 264 -6.11 -9.08 -4.52
C LEU A 264 -5.68 -10.43 -3.96
N THR A 265 -5.35 -10.49 -2.66
CA THR A 265 -4.79 -11.69 -2.02
C THR A 265 -5.83 -12.53 -1.28
N LYS A 266 -6.97 -11.96 -0.88
CA LYS A 266 -8.03 -12.67 -0.14
C LYS A 266 -9.28 -12.95 -0.96
N SER A 267 -9.42 -12.38 -2.17
CA SER A 267 -10.55 -12.63 -3.06
C SER A 267 -10.09 -13.22 -4.38
N THR A 268 -10.21 -14.55 -4.51
CA THR A 268 -9.80 -15.29 -5.72
C THR A 268 -10.61 -14.83 -6.93
N ASP A 269 -11.94 -14.74 -6.82
CA ASP A 269 -12.81 -14.38 -7.95
C ASP A 269 -12.52 -12.96 -8.46
N TYR A 270 -12.30 -12.00 -7.55
CA TYR A 270 -11.94 -10.63 -7.90
C TYR A 270 -10.60 -10.59 -8.63
N PHE A 271 -9.60 -11.32 -8.10
CA PHE A 271 -8.28 -11.41 -8.71
C PHE A 271 -8.30 -12.13 -10.06
N ASP A 272 -9.08 -13.19 -10.22
CA ASP A 272 -9.25 -13.90 -11.49
C ASP A 272 -9.90 -13.01 -12.56
N SER A 273 -10.94 -12.26 -12.19
CA SER A 273 -11.58 -11.29 -13.09
C SER A 273 -10.62 -10.17 -13.51
N LEU A 274 -9.74 -9.74 -12.59
CA LEU A 274 -8.70 -8.76 -12.91
C LEU A 274 -7.66 -9.33 -13.88
N LYS A 275 -7.18 -10.56 -13.64
CA LYS A 275 -6.23 -11.24 -14.53
C LYS A 275 -6.81 -11.39 -15.93
N GLU A 276 -8.07 -11.79 -16.04
CA GLU A 276 -8.76 -11.92 -17.33
C GLU A 276 -8.76 -10.57 -18.07
N LYS A 277 -9.25 -9.49 -17.43
CA LYS A 277 -9.29 -8.16 -18.04
C LYS A 277 -7.88 -7.64 -18.40
N LEU A 278 -6.89 -7.85 -17.55
CA LEU A 278 -5.50 -7.46 -17.84
C LEU A 278 -4.94 -8.22 -19.04
N SER A 279 -5.20 -9.53 -19.16
CA SER A 279 -4.70 -10.32 -20.29
C SER A 279 -5.28 -9.90 -21.64
N MET A 280 -6.49 -9.35 -21.66
CA MET A 280 -7.10 -8.78 -22.87
C MET A 280 -6.49 -7.44 -23.29
N VAL A 281 -6.04 -6.63 -22.33
CA VAL A 281 -5.56 -5.24 -22.59
C VAL A 281 -4.03 -5.18 -22.70
N LEU A 282 -3.32 -5.96 -21.89
CA LEU A 282 -1.86 -6.02 -21.80
C LEU A 282 -1.40 -7.50 -21.77
N PRO A 283 -1.49 -8.23 -22.90
CA PRO A 283 -1.23 -9.67 -22.96
C PRO A 283 0.22 -10.08 -22.65
N GLN A 284 1.16 -9.12 -22.64
CA GLN A 284 2.57 -9.36 -22.36
C GLN A 284 2.95 -9.11 -20.89
N VAL A 285 2.00 -8.68 -20.05
CA VAL A 285 2.22 -8.51 -18.61
C VAL A 285 2.13 -9.85 -17.90
N GLU A 286 3.19 -10.21 -17.18
CA GLU A 286 3.23 -11.44 -16.37
C GLU A 286 2.83 -11.10 -14.93
N ILE A 287 1.68 -11.60 -14.48
CA ILE A 287 1.21 -11.36 -13.11
C ILE A 287 1.84 -12.39 -12.17
N SER A 288 2.46 -11.94 -11.08
CA SER A 288 3.10 -12.82 -10.10
C SER A 288 2.89 -12.36 -8.65
N ALA A 289 3.17 -13.25 -7.70
CA ALA A 289 3.33 -12.86 -6.32
C ALA A 289 4.66 -12.09 -6.12
N PRO A 290 4.77 -11.23 -5.10
CA PRO A 290 6.04 -10.63 -4.69
C PRO A 290 7.07 -11.70 -4.33
N LEU A 291 8.34 -11.51 -4.71
CA LEU A 291 9.42 -12.42 -4.35
C LEU A 291 9.83 -12.32 -2.88
N TYR A 292 9.83 -11.10 -2.32
CA TYR A 292 10.24 -10.83 -0.95
C TYR A 292 9.32 -9.80 -0.29
N ASP A 293 9.36 -9.76 1.06
CA ASP A 293 8.69 -8.72 1.84
C ASP A 293 9.28 -7.32 1.53
N PRO A 294 8.50 -6.24 1.69
CA PRO A 294 8.95 -4.86 1.39
C PRO A 294 10.26 -4.46 2.09
N VAL A 295 10.46 -4.88 3.34
CA VAL A 295 11.69 -4.62 4.09
C VAL A 295 12.96 -5.15 3.40
N PHE A 296 12.87 -6.25 2.63
CA PHE A 296 14.00 -6.73 1.82
C PHE A 296 14.25 -5.85 0.60
N GLY A 297 13.23 -5.20 0.06
CA GLY A 297 13.39 -4.16 -0.96
C GLY A 297 14.24 -3.01 -0.44
N ALA A 298 14.05 -2.59 0.81
CA ALA A 298 14.90 -1.59 1.46
C ALA A 298 16.37 -2.07 1.56
N ILE A 299 16.60 -3.35 1.86
CA ILE A 299 17.96 -3.94 1.84
C ILE A 299 18.57 -3.92 0.43
N ILE A 300 17.80 -4.29 -0.59
CA ILE A 300 18.26 -4.32 -2.00
C ILE A 300 18.62 -2.91 -2.46
N ILE A 301 17.81 -1.90 -2.12
CA ILE A 301 18.10 -0.50 -2.40
C ILE A 301 19.37 -0.06 -1.67
N GLY A 302 19.49 -0.36 -0.38
CA GLY A 302 20.67 -0.01 0.42
C GLY A 302 21.97 -0.58 -0.14
N ALA A 303 21.93 -1.77 -0.73
CA ALA A 303 23.10 -2.39 -1.35
C ALA A 303 23.66 -1.63 -2.57
N GLN A 304 22.88 -0.72 -3.17
CA GLN A 304 23.31 0.09 -4.31
C GLN A 304 24.18 1.28 -3.91
N TYR A 305 24.18 1.65 -2.62
CA TYR A 305 24.99 2.74 -2.06
C TYR A 305 26.38 2.29 -1.59
N LYS A 306 26.77 1.06 -1.94
CA LYS A 306 28.07 0.47 -1.61
C LYS A 306 29.12 0.71 -2.68
#